data_AF-A0A9Q5QVA1-F1
#
_entry.id   AF-A0A9Q5QVA1-F1
#
_cell.length_a   1.000
_cell.length_b   1.000
_cell.length_c   1.000
_cell.angle_alpha   90.00
_cell.angle_beta   90.00
_cell.angle_gamma   90.00
#
_symmetry.space_group_name_H-M   'P 1'
#
loop_
_entity.id
_entity.type
_entity.pdbx_description
1 polymer ?
#
loop_
_entity_poly.entity_id
_entity_poly.type
_entity_poly.pdbx_seq_one_letter_code
_entity_poly.pdbx_strand_id
1 'polypeptide(L)'
;MNQLPPMPLPESLWGEQWCFASVSAGDILEEFGSRSIPFKKIPDSFLPVKLGLAVTVSIPGVIIYGGKQSLRLARWLSENNPVSLNYIAGAPDGLILQSGSTNRWIVATFTDTDVTAAAKVYQQRKKVSEGVHFLIVQPDNSGMTFSGFWLLKDI
;
A
#
# COMPACT_ATOMS: atom_id res chain seq x y z
N MET A 1 4.87 -15.91 17.72
CA MET A 1 5.82 -15.19 16.85
C MET A 1 5.95 -13.77 17.38
N ASN A 2 7.11 -13.39 17.92
CA ASN A 2 7.35 -12.04 18.44
C ASN A 2 7.55 -11.07 17.27
N GLN A 3 6.49 -10.38 16.85
CA GLN A 3 6.64 -9.22 15.98
C GLN A 3 7.17 -8.05 16.81
N LEU A 4 8.18 -7.35 16.30
CA LEU A 4 8.70 -6.15 16.96
C LEU A 4 7.61 -5.06 16.95
N PRO A 5 7.58 -4.18 17.97
CA PRO A 5 6.67 -3.05 17.96
C PRO A 5 6.93 -2.19 16.72
N PRO A 6 5.88 -1.63 16.10
CA PRO A 6 6.05 -0.80 14.93
C PRO A 6 6.84 0.47 15.29
N MET A 7 7.84 0.79 14.47
CA MET A 7 8.65 2.01 14.60
C MET A 7 8.10 3.11 13.69
N PRO A 8 8.21 4.40 14.06
CA PRO A 8 7.84 5.47 13.15
C PRO A 8 8.70 5.43 11.88
N LEU A 9 8.09 5.68 10.72
CA LEU A 9 8.85 5.87 9.48
C LEU A 9 9.78 7.09 9.66
N PRO A 10 11.06 7.02 9.23
CA PRO A 10 11.96 8.17 9.29
C PRO A 10 11.36 9.41 8.59
N GLU A 11 11.47 10.59 9.20
CA GLU A 11 10.89 11.84 8.68
C GLU A 11 11.35 12.17 7.25
N SER A 12 12.59 11.82 6.91
CA SER A 12 13.14 11.99 5.55
C SER A 12 12.44 11.16 4.47
N LEU A 13 11.55 10.24 4.85
CA LEU A 13 10.78 9.37 3.99
C LEU A 13 9.28 9.65 4.05
N TRP A 14 8.84 10.67 4.81
CA TRP A 14 7.42 11.00 4.89
C TRP A 14 6.90 11.50 3.55
N GLY A 15 5.69 11.06 3.22
CA GLY A 15 4.91 11.69 2.16
C GLY A 15 4.33 13.02 2.62
N GLU A 16 4.02 13.88 1.66
CA GLU A 16 3.27 15.12 1.90
C GLU A 16 1.80 14.80 2.19
N GLN A 17 1.24 13.82 1.49
CA GLN A 17 -0.14 13.37 1.63
C GLN A 17 -0.25 11.87 1.36
N TRP A 18 -1.33 11.25 1.81
CA TRP A 18 -1.68 9.88 1.47
C TRP A 18 -3.19 9.70 1.46
N CYS A 19 -3.68 8.68 0.76
CA CYS A 19 -5.10 8.33 0.76
C CYS A 19 -5.31 6.82 0.54
N PHE A 20 -6.50 6.34 0.94
CA PHE A 20 -6.99 5.03 0.53
C PHE A 20 -7.58 5.11 -0.88
N ALA A 21 -7.31 4.10 -1.68
CA ALA A 21 -7.81 3.98 -3.04
C ALA A 21 -8.28 2.54 -3.31
N SER A 22 -8.88 2.33 -4.48
CA SER A 22 -9.20 0.99 -4.96
C SER A 22 -9.21 0.92 -6.47
N VAL A 23 -8.80 -0.23 -7.00
CA VAL A 23 -8.73 -0.53 -8.43
C VAL A 23 -9.42 -1.88 -8.65
N SER A 24 -10.09 -2.08 -9.78
CA SER A 24 -10.71 -3.38 -10.07
C SER A 24 -9.64 -4.44 -10.28
N ALA A 25 -9.92 -5.68 -9.90
CA ALA A 25 -9.01 -6.80 -10.07
C ALA A 25 -8.54 -6.99 -11.52
N GLY A 26 -9.41 -6.73 -12.50
CA GLY A 26 -9.07 -6.74 -13.93
C GLY A 26 -8.07 -5.64 -14.31
N ASP A 27 -8.18 -4.46 -13.70
CA ASP A 27 -7.45 -3.27 -14.09
C ASP A 27 -6.01 -3.26 -13.57
N ILE A 28 -5.66 -4.09 -12.56
CA ILE A 28 -4.31 -4.09 -11.95
C ILE A 28 -3.19 -4.27 -12.98
N LEU A 29 -3.31 -5.27 -13.88
CA LEU A 29 -2.30 -5.51 -14.90
C LEU A 29 -2.40 -4.54 -16.08
N GLU A 30 -3.62 -4.11 -16.42
CA GLU A 30 -3.84 -3.13 -17.49
C GLU A 30 -3.24 -1.77 -17.12
N GLU A 31 -3.44 -1.32 -15.88
CA GLU A 31 -2.95 -0.05 -15.39
C GLU A 31 -1.45 -0.07 -15.07
N PHE A 32 -0.93 -1.12 -14.42
CA PHE A 32 0.43 -1.11 -13.87
C PHE A 32 1.40 -2.09 -14.53
N GLY A 33 0.90 -3.08 -15.27
CA GLY A 33 1.70 -4.16 -15.85
C GLY A 33 2.70 -3.66 -16.89
N SER A 34 2.26 -2.88 -17.87
CA SER A 34 3.10 -2.35 -18.96
C SER A 34 3.76 -1.01 -18.64
N ARG A 35 3.28 -0.27 -17.62
CA ARG A 35 3.84 1.04 -17.28
C ARG A 35 5.29 0.95 -16.83
N SER A 36 6.11 1.89 -17.30
CA SER A 36 7.45 2.10 -16.78
C SER A 36 7.37 2.81 -15.43
N ILE A 37 7.60 2.06 -14.35
CA ILE A 37 7.57 2.56 -12.97
C ILE A 37 8.95 2.22 -12.38
N PRO A 38 9.70 3.19 -11.82
CA PRO A 38 11.07 2.98 -11.37
C PRO A 38 11.22 1.80 -10.39
N PHE A 39 10.31 1.68 -9.44
CA PHE A 39 10.27 0.57 -8.50
C PHE A 39 8.94 -0.17 -8.64
N LYS A 40 8.95 -1.35 -9.27
CA LYS A 40 7.74 -2.12 -9.50
C LYS A 40 7.90 -3.56 -9.04
N LYS A 41 6.95 -4.03 -8.23
CA LYS A 41 6.89 -5.43 -7.79
C LYS A 41 5.47 -5.96 -7.91
N ILE A 42 5.28 -6.91 -8.81
CA ILE A 42 4.00 -7.59 -9.05
C ILE A 42 4.28 -9.09 -9.03
N PRO A 43 4.22 -9.76 -7.86
CA PRO A 43 4.42 -11.19 -7.80
C PRO A 43 3.28 -11.92 -8.50
N ASP A 44 3.60 -12.85 -9.41
CA ASP A 44 2.60 -13.60 -10.17
C ASP A 44 1.59 -14.33 -9.28
N SER A 45 2.06 -14.84 -8.14
CA SER A 45 1.21 -15.53 -7.15
C SER A 45 0.18 -14.62 -6.46
N PHE A 46 0.32 -13.29 -6.56
CA PHE A 46 -0.59 -12.33 -5.95
C PHE A 46 -1.59 -11.76 -6.96
N LEU A 47 -1.44 -12.11 -8.25
CA LEU A 47 -2.33 -11.61 -9.29
C LEU A 47 -3.77 -12.06 -9.04
N PRO A 48 -4.76 -11.15 -9.11
CA PRO A 48 -6.15 -11.50 -8.85
C PRO A 48 -6.66 -12.70 -9.67
N VAL A 49 -6.27 -12.77 -10.95
CA VAL A 49 -6.62 -13.89 -11.85
C VAL A 49 -6.05 -15.23 -11.39
N LYS A 50 -4.84 -15.25 -10.81
CA LYS A 50 -4.20 -16.47 -10.30
C LYS A 50 -4.83 -16.94 -8.99
N LEU A 51 -5.48 -16.04 -8.27
CA LEU A 51 -6.21 -16.31 -7.04
C LEU A 51 -7.70 -16.63 -7.28
N GLY A 52 -8.16 -16.62 -8.53
CA GLY A 52 -9.56 -16.86 -8.87
C GLY A 52 -10.50 -15.71 -8.52
N LEU A 53 -9.98 -14.50 -8.27
CA LEU A 53 -10.80 -13.32 -8.02
C LEU A 53 -11.49 -12.86 -9.31
N ALA A 54 -12.79 -12.55 -9.21
CA ALA A 54 -13.53 -11.95 -10.32
C ALA A 54 -12.95 -10.57 -10.67
N VAL A 55 -12.96 -10.20 -11.95
CA VAL A 55 -12.38 -8.93 -12.43
C VAL A 55 -13.00 -7.67 -11.82
N THR A 56 -14.25 -7.78 -11.34
CA THR A 56 -15.00 -6.71 -10.67
C THR A 56 -14.67 -6.57 -9.18
N VAL A 57 -13.89 -7.49 -8.60
CA VAL A 57 -13.46 -7.40 -7.19
C VAL A 57 -12.61 -6.14 -7.01
N SER A 58 -12.99 -5.30 -6.07
CA SER A 58 -12.26 -4.09 -5.73
C SER A 58 -11.02 -4.44 -4.91
N ILE A 59 -9.84 -4.29 -5.51
CA ILE A 59 -8.56 -4.42 -4.82
C ILE A 59 -8.28 -3.10 -4.09
N PRO A 60 -8.24 -3.08 -2.75
CA PRO A 60 -7.96 -1.87 -2.01
C PRO A 60 -6.46 -1.54 -2.04
N GLY A 61 -6.12 -0.28 -1.82
CA GLY A 61 -4.72 0.13 -1.75
C GLY A 61 -4.52 1.48 -1.07
N VAL A 62 -3.26 1.85 -0.96
CA VAL A 62 -2.81 3.13 -0.40
C VAL A 62 -1.96 3.85 -1.43
N ILE A 63 -2.22 5.14 -1.60
CA ILE A 63 -1.40 6.04 -2.41
C ILE A 63 -0.68 6.99 -1.47
N ILE A 64 0.64 7.09 -1.61
CA ILE A 64 1.47 8.09 -0.91
C ILE A 64 1.98 9.10 -1.93
N TYR A 65 1.63 10.36 -1.71
CA TYR A 65 2.14 11.50 -2.45
C TYR A 65 3.41 11.99 -1.77
N GLY A 66 4.56 11.55 -2.29
CA GLY A 66 5.88 11.75 -1.71
C GLY A 66 6.53 13.09 -2.05
N GLY A 67 5.92 13.92 -2.91
CA GLY A 67 6.51 15.17 -3.37
C GLY A 67 7.93 14.97 -3.88
N LYS A 68 8.85 15.82 -3.41
CA LYS A 68 10.29 15.72 -3.72
C LYS A 68 10.97 14.44 -3.19
N GLN A 69 10.37 13.77 -2.20
CA GLN A 69 10.91 12.55 -1.58
C GLN A 69 10.35 11.27 -2.20
N SER A 70 9.45 11.34 -3.19
CA SER A 70 8.76 10.17 -3.71
C SER A 70 9.70 9.06 -4.20
N LEU A 71 10.78 9.41 -4.92
CA LEU A 71 11.80 8.45 -5.37
C LEU A 71 12.63 7.87 -4.22
N ARG A 72 12.95 8.68 -3.21
CA ARG A 72 13.69 8.23 -2.03
C ARG A 72 12.86 7.24 -1.22
N LEU A 73 11.58 7.58 -0.99
CA LEU A 73 10.62 6.70 -0.33
C LEU A 73 10.44 5.40 -1.12
N ALA A 74 10.24 5.49 -2.44
CA ALA A 74 10.05 4.31 -3.27
C ALA A 74 11.29 3.38 -3.27
N ARG A 75 12.49 3.96 -3.31
CA ARG A 75 13.74 3.21 -3.19
C ARG A 75 13.84 2.51 -1.83
N TRP A 76 13.58 3.24 -0.75
CA TRP A 76 13.63 2.68 0.60
C TRP A 76 12.62 1.53 0.78
N LEU A 77 11.39 1.68 0.26
CA LEU A 77 10.40 0.60 0.23
C LEU A 77 10.95 -0.60 -0.53
N SER A 78 11.49 -0.40 -1.73
CA SER A 78 12.07 -1.49 -2.52
C SER A 78 13.17 -2.24 -1.76
N GLU A 79 14.05 -1.53 -1.05
CA GLU A 79 15.13 -2.10 -0.24
C GLU A 79 14.61 -2.83 1.00
N ASN A 80 13.48 -2.39 1.58
CA ASN A 80 12.88 -2.98 2.78
C ASN A 80 11.82 -4.06 2.49
N ASN A 81 11.56 -4.38 1.22
CA ASN A 81 10.65 -5.44 0.79
C ASN A 81 9.28 -5.41 1.50
N PRO A 82 8.39 -4.44 1.16
CA PRO A 82 7.06 -4.34 1.75
C PRO A 82 6.28 -5.63 1.52
N VAL A 83 5.59 -6.08 2.55
CA VAL A 83 4.80 -7.31 2.56
C VAL A 83 3.32 -6.98 2.61
N SER A 84 2.92 -6.11 3.55
CA SER A 84 1.53 -5.73 3.74
C SER A 84 1.37 -4.36 4.38
N LEU A 85 0.23 -3.72 4.12
CA LEU A 85 -0.24 -2.53 4.79
C LEU A 85 -1.51 -2.85 5.57
N ASN A 86 -1.52 -2.49 6.85
CA ASN A 86 -2.59 -2.84 7.77
C ASN A 86 -3.07 -1.62 8.52
N TYR A 87 -4.38 -1.38 8.47
CA TYR A 87 -5.03 -0.53 9.45
C TYR A 87 -5.06 -1.24 10.80
N ILE A 88 -4.58 -0.55 11.84
CA ILE A 88 -4.63 -0.94 13.24
C ILE A 88 -5.43 0.12 13.98
N ALA A 89 -6.53 -0.31 14.60
CA ALA A 89 -7.35 0.57 15.42
C ALA A 89 -6.59 1.01 16.68
N GLY A 90 -6.69 2.29 17.05
CA GLY A 90 -5.97 2.84 18.19
C GLY A 90 -6.40 4.25 18.57
N ALA A 91 -5.62 4.87 19.46
CA ALA A 91 -5.76 6.28 19.84
C ALA A 91 -4.37 6.94 19.82
N PRO A 92 -3.85 7.36 18.65
CA PRO A 92 -4.52 7.46 17.35
C PRO A 92 -4.60 6.13 16.57
N ASP A 93 -5.49 6.07 15.57
CA ASP A 93 -5.52 5.01 14.57
C ASP A 93 -4.22 5.01 13.74
N GLY A 94 -3.82 3.85 13.21
CA GLY A 94 -2.54 3.71 12.51
C GLY A 94 -2.60 2.90 11.22
N LEU A 95 -1.81 3.31 10.23
CA LEU A 95 -1.50 2.53 9.05
C LEU A 95 -0.07 1.96 9.20
N ILE A 96 0.02 0.64 9.33
CA ILE A 96 1.28 -0.06 9.59
C ILE A 96 1.73 -0.82 8.35
N LEU A 97 2.93 -0.50 7.87
CA LEU A 97 3.63 -1.28 6.85
C LEU A 97 4.42 -2.40 7.53
N GLN A 98 4.18 -3.63 7.10
CA GLN A 98 5.04 -4.76 7.41
C GLN A 98 6.06 -4.96 6.29
N SER A 99 7.31 -5.19 6.69
CA SER A 99 8.46 -5.38 5.82
C SER A 99 9.24 -6.63 6.25
N GLY A 100 9.51 -7.53 5.29
CA GLY A 100 10.12 -8.83 5.60
C GLY A 100 9.37 -9.62 6.68
N SER A 101 10.11 -10.36 7.51
CA SER A 101 9.52 -11.26 8.51
C SER A 101 9.16 -10.59 9.85
N THR A 102 9.79 -9.45 10.17
CA THR A 102 9.73 -8.89 11.55
C THR A 102 9.56 -7.38 11.61
N ASN A 103 9.90 -6.63 10.55
CA ASN A 103 9.97 -5.18 10.64
C ASN A 103 8.59 -4.58 10.39
N ARG A 104 8.24 -3.57 11.20
CA ARG A 104 6.97 -2.88 11.13
C ARG A 104 7.20 -1.38 11.24
N TRP A 105 6.54 -0.63 10.37
CA TRP A 105 6.68 0.82 10.26
C TRP A 105 5.32 1.49 10.35
N ILE A 106 5.21 2.51 11.21
CA ILE A 106 4.04 3.40 11.25
C ILE A 106 4.19 4.37 10.09
N VAL A 107 3.37 4.20 9.05
CA VAL A 107 3.37 5.05 7.85
C VAL A 107 2.53 6.29 8.07
N ALA A 108 1.40 6.14 8.76
CA ALA A 108 0.52 7.24 9.11
C ALA A 108 -0.18 6.95 10.44
N THR A 109 -0.50 8.03 11.16
CA THR A 109 -1.46 8.01 12.27
C THR A 109 -2.55 9.03 12.00
N PHE A 110 -3.76 8.76 12.45
CA PHE A 110 -4.91 9.64 12.21
C PHE A 110 -5.95 9.51 13.32
N THR A 111 -6.73 10.57 13.52
CA THR A 111 -7.88 10.62 14.45
C THR A 111 -9.16 11.06 13.76
N ASP A 112 -9.06 11.38 12.46
CA ASP A 112 -10.17 11.83 11.63
C ASP A 112 -11.16 10.68 11.38
N THR A 113 -12.44 10.92 11.69
CA THR A 113 -13.48 9.90 11.64
C THR A 113 -13.77 9.39 10.22
N ASP A 114 -13.61 10.25 9.21
CA ASP A 114 -13.82 9.87 7.82
C ASP A 114 -12.66 9.00 7.34
N VAL A 115 -11.42 9.33 7.74
CA VAL A 115 -10.25 8.48 7.48
C VAL A 115 -10.38 7.14 8.19
N THR A 116 -10.86 7.10 9.44
CA THR A 116 -11.15 5.85 10.17
C THR A 116 -12.22 5.02 9.48
N ALA A 117 -13.28 5.64 8.95
CA ALA A 117 -14.30 4.93 8.17
C ALA A 117 -13.71 4.34 6.88
N ALA A 118 -12.91 5.10 6.15
CA ALA A 118 -12.21 4.62 4.95
C ALA A 118 -11.23 3.48 5.26
N ALA A 119 -10.52 3.54 6.40
CA ALA A 119 -9.61 2.48 6.85
C ALA A 119 -10.36 1.16 7.15
N LYS A 120 -11.56 1.24 7.71
CA LYS A 120 -12.44 0.08 7.92
C LYS A 120 -12.91 -0.52 6.59
N VAL A 121 -13.29 0.32 5.62
CA VAL A 121 -13.65 -0.13 4.27
C VAL A 121 -12.45 -0.78 3.57
N TYR A 122 -11.26 -0.19 3.70
CA TYR A 122 -10.00 -0.75 3.21
C TYR A 122 -9.77 -2.17 3.75
N GLN A 123 -9.86 -2.38 5.07
CA GLN A 123 -9.72 -3.70 5.67
C GLN A 123 -10.79 -4.70 5.22
N GLN A 124 -12.04 -4.25 5.10
CA GLN A 124 -13.12 -5.11 4.64
C GLN A 124 -12.89 -5.59 3.20
N ARG A 125 -12.52 -4.67 2.30
CA ARG A 125 -12.18 -5.02 0.91
C ARG A 125 -10.96 -5.94 0.85
N LYS A 126 -9.99 -5.75 1.74
CA LYS A 126 -8.79 -6.58 1.79
C LYS A 126 -9.11 -8.04 2.10
N LYS A 127 -10.12 -8.30 2.94
CA LYS A 127 -10.63 -9.66 3.18
C LYS A 127 -11.31 -10.24 1.93
N VAL A 128 -12.10 -9.43 1.23
CA VAL A 128 -12.81 -9.85 0.00
C VAL A 128 -11.83 -10.13 -1.15
N SER A 129 -10.69 -9.44 -1.19
CA SER A 129 -9.61 -9.66 -2.17
C SER A 129 -8.57 -10.70 -1.73
N GLU A 130 -8.92 -11.62 -0.81
CA GLU A 130 -8.01 -12.68 -0.33
C GLU A 130 -6.67 -12.14 0.25
N GLY A 131 -6.73 -10.96 0.86
CA GLY A 131 -5.57 -10.25 1.41
C GLY A 131 -4.79 -9.41 0.40
N VAL A 132 -5.12 -9.48 -0.91
CA VAL A 132 -4.43 -8.72 -1.95
C VAL A 132 -4.77 -7.24 -1.88
N HIS A 133 -3.75 -6.41 -1.94
CA HIS A 133 -3.85 -4.96 -1.94
C HIS A 133 -2.65 -4.34 -2.64
N PHE A 134 -2.66 -3.03 -2.85
CA PHE A 134 -1.53 -2.33 -3.46
C PHE A 134 -1.00 -1.17 -2.63
N LEU A 135 0.25 -0.80 -2.91
CA LEU A 135 0.88 0.44 -2.48
C LEU A 135 1.40 1.17 -3.71
N ILE A 136 1.04 2.45 -3.82
CA ILE A 136 1.54 3.37 -4.84
C ILE A 136 2.32 4.49 -4.16
N VAL A 137 3.45 4.86 -4.76
CA VAL A 137 4.17 6.10 -4.43
C VAL A 137 4.24 6.96 -5.68
N GLN A 138 3.76 8.20 -5.58
CA GLN A 138 3.74 9.21 -6.64
C GLN A 138 4.34 10.52 -6.13
N PRO A 139 4.88 11.39 -6.99
CA PRO A 139 5.30 12.72 -6.58
C PRO A 139 4.11 13.62 -6.23
N ASP A 140 3.00 13.49 -6.97
CA ASP A 140 1.81 14.33 -6.83
C ASP A 140 0.54 13.54 -7.20
N ASN A 141 -0.62 14.21 -7.13
CA ASN A 141 -1.93 13.63 -7.42
C ASN A 141 -2.34 13.67 -8.90
N SER A 142 -1.42 13.96 -9.83
CA SER A 142 -1.73 14.01 -11.26
C SER A 142 -2.07 12.64 -11.85
N GLY A 143 -1.64 11.54 -11.21
CA GLY A 143 -1.76 10.19 -11.74
C GLY A 143 -0.89 9.91 -12.97
N MET A 144 -0.05 10.86 -13.39
CA MET A 144 0.77 10.77 -14.60
C MET A 144 2.13 10.12 -14.32
N THR A 145 2.71 10.39 -13.15
CA THR A 145 4.05 9.94 -12.78
C THR A 145 4.00 9.01 -11.59
N PHE A 146 4.66 7.86 -11.68
CA PHE A 146 4.77 6.90 -10.60
C PHE A 146 6.23 6.77 -10.18
N SER A 147 6.49 6.82 -8.87
CA SER A 147 7.80 6.49 -8.31
C SER A 147 7.87 5.01 -7.95
N GLY A 148 6.77 4.42 -7.48
CA GLY A 148 6.73 2.99 -7.20
C GLY A 148 5.34 2.37 -7.16
N PHE A 149 5.28 1.07 -7.41
CA PHE A 149 4.09 0.23 -7.32
C PHE A 149 4.43 -1.14 -6.73
N TRP A 150 3.69 -1.56 -5.71
CA TRP A 150 3.78 -2.91 -5.14
C TRP A 150 2.41 -3.54 -5.06
N LEU A 151 2.27 -4.72 -5.65
CA LEU A 151 1.17 -5.63 -5.35
C LEU A 151 1.58 -6.46 -4.12
N LEU A 152 0.77 -6.36 -3.08
CA LEU A 152 1.01 -6.90 -1.75
C LEU A 152 -0.06 -7.92 -1.41
N LYS A 153 0.23 -8.80 -0.45
CA LYS A 153 -0.75 -9.76 0.06
C LYS A 153 -0.47 -10.04 1.53
N ASP A 154 -1.52 -10.06 2.34
CA ASP A 154 -1.39 -10.56 3.72
C ASP A 154 -0.94 -12.02 3.75
N ILE A 155 -0.06 -12.32 4.70
CA ILE A 155 0.41 -13.69 5.02
C ILE A 155 -0.58 -14.34 5.97
#